data_AF-W5SY14-F1
#
_entry.id   AF-W5SY14-F1
#
_cell.length_a   1.000
_cell.length_b   1.000
_cell.length_c   1.000
_cell.angle_alpha   90.00
_cell.angle_beta   90.00
_cell.angle_gamma   90.00
#
_symmetry.space_group_name_H-M   'P 1'
#
loop_
_entity.id
_entity.type
_entity.pdbx_description
1 polymer ?
#
loop_
_entity_poly.entity_id
_entity_poly.type
_entity_poly.pdbx_seq_one_letter_code
_entity_poly.pdbx_strand_id
1 'polypeptide(L)'
;MKINIKNIRVKNIYATLFISLFLSCNNGVVEELGKKKSFADSLINIGHSFQEIFSFFGNAIGDALGFSVVKSGAKKSEIGEHFTKIGDGLTKTKNKLNELSNDIFGAKNADGNTIKIVEKAIKGANEVFDKLIDSVTNLAGVTKADGKIGDAETSNGPKAADKNSVETVIKRIKEITEAAKESGIKIGPGNDGGKVTAASANTDAIAALGGHNTDATKGAGSNLVDEVSKADPWAMIDKIKNSEATDGAKLANASINKPGALAASEGNAQTGPAGAESNADLAVVVALKAYD
;
A
#
# COMPACT_ATOMS: atom_id res chain seq x y z
N MET A 1 7.77 24.91 -12.14
CA MET A 1 8.86 24.23 -11.41
C MET A 1 9.47 23.19 -12.35
N LYS A 2 10.72 23.40 -12.81
CA LYS A 2 11.41 22.47 -13.72
C LYS A 2 11.77 21.20 -12.95
N ILE A 3 11.14 20.08 -13.28
CA ILE A 3 11.47 18.77 -12.70
C ILE A 3 12.84 18.37 -13.25
N ASN A 4 13.85 18.40 -12.39
CA ASN A 4 15.21 17.99 -12.71
C ASN A 4 15.28 16.45 -12.66
N ILE A 5 15.23 15.82 -13.83
CA ILE A 5 15.08 14.37 -14.07
C ILE A 5 16.33 13.54 -13.64
N LYS A 6 17.34 14.15 -13.03
CA LYS A 6 18.65 13.52 -12.79
C LYS A 6 18.72 12.46 -11.67
N ASN A 7 17.66 12.18 -10.90
CA ASN A 7 17.77 11.40 -9.65
C ASN A 7 16.82 10.21 -9.46
N ILE A 8 16.31 9.57 -10.52
CA ILE A 8 15.46 8.37 -10.38
C ILE A 8 16.33 7.11 -10.58
N ARG A 9 16.66 6.41 -9.48
CA ARG A 9 17.45 5.16 -9.49
C ARG A 9 16.81 4.00 -10.26
N VAL A 10 15.50 4.04 -10.51
CA VAL A 10 14.78 3.08 -11.37
C VAL A 10 15.10 3.30 -12.86
N LYS A 11 15.29 4.56 -13.31
CA LYS A 11 15.77 4.85 -14.68
C LYS A 11 17.17 4.27 -14.93
N ASN A 12 18.01 4.23 -13.90
CA ASN A 12 19.35 3.67 -14.03
C ASN A 12 19.34 2.15 -14.22
N ILE A 13 18.43 1.38 -13.62
CA ILE A 13 18.42 -0.09 -13.80
C ILE A 13 18.01 -0.45 -15.23
N TYR A 14 16.88 0.09 -15.71
CA TYR A 14 16.41 -0.18 -17.08
C TYR A 14 17.34 0.39 -18.16
N ALA A 15 17.87 1.60 -17.97
CA ALA A 15 18.83 2.18 -18.89
C ALA A 15 20.17 1.43 -18.85
N THR A 16 20.63 0.97 -17.67
CA THR A 16 21.84 0.14 -17.59
C THR A 16 21.61 -1.21 -18.25
N LEU A 17 20.46 -1.87 -18.04
CA LEU A 17 20.12 -3.15 -18.69
C LEU A 17 20.11 -3.02 -20.21
N PHE A 18 19.47 -1.97 -20.74
CA PHE A 18 19.43 -1.71 -22.18
C PHE A 18 20.83 -1.37 -22.72
N ILE A 19 21.55 -0.42 -22.09
CA ILE A 19 22.86 0.06 -22.57
C ILE A 19 23.93 -1.04 -22.51
N SER A 20 23.98 -1.87 -21.46
CA SER A 20 24.95 -2.98 -21.36
C SER A 20 24.70 -4.07 -22.40
N LEU A 21 23.44 -4.31 -22.78
CA LEU A 21 23.05 -5.23 -23.84
C LEU A 21 23.50 -4.76 -25.24
N PHE A 22 23.48 -3.45 -25.49
CA PHE A 22 23.92 -2.87 -26.77
C PHE A 22 25.45 -2.73 -26.89
N LEU A 23 26.16 -2.51 -25.79
CA LEU A 23 27.62 -2.32 -25.78
C LEU A 23 28.41 -3.63 -25.99
N SER A 24 27.78 -4.81 -25.86
CA SER A 24 28.44 -6.09 -26.18
C SER A 24 28.69 -6.31 -27.68
N CYS A 25 28.22 -5.40 -28.57
CA CYS A 25 28.15 -5.61 -30.01
C CYS A 25 29.41 -5.20 -30.82
N ASN A 26 30.55 -4.92 -30.19
CA ASN A 26 31.67 -4.23 -30.87
C ASN A 26 32.97 -5.01 -31.08
N ASN A 27 32.92 -6.29 -31.45
CA ASN A 27 34.03 -6.95 -32.15
C ASN A 27 33.57 -7.48 -33.53
N GLY A 28 34.50 -7.86 -34.41
CA GLY A 28 34.32 -8.09 -35.87
C GLY A 28 34.55 -9.54 -36.40
N VAL A 29 34.07 -9.78 -37.64
CA VAL A 29 34.38 -10.83 -38.67
C VAL A 29 33.40 -12.03 -38.84
N VAL A 30 32.74 -12.10 -40.02
CA VAL A 30 31.98 -13.17 -40.74
C VAL A 30 31.46 -14.43 -40.00
N GLU A 31 32.24 -15.17 -39.21
CA GLU A 31 31.74 -16.22 -38.28
C GLU A 31 30.88 -15.60 -37.15
N GLU A 32 31.09 -14.32 -36.93
CA GLU A 32 30.37 -13.43 -36.06
C GLU A 32 28.99 -13.03 -36.60
N LEU A 33 28.68 -13.19 -37.89
CA LEU A 33 27.32 -12.91 -38.42
C LEU A 33 26.28 -13.88 -37.86
N GLY A 34 26.61 -15.17 -37.75
CA GLY A 34 25.73 -16.17 -37.14
C GLY A 34 25.56 -15.96 -35.63
N LYS A 35 26.63 -15.55 -34.95
CA LYS A 35 26.62 -15.17 -33.53
C LYS A 35 25.84 -13.87 -33.29
N LYS A 36 25.97 -12.86 -34.16
CA LYS A 36 25.21 -11.60 -34.13
C LYS A 36 23.73 -11.83 -34.42
N LYS A 37 23.39 -12.68 -35.40
CA LYS A 37 21.99 -13.06 -35.67
C LYS A 37 21.35 -13.77 -34.48
N SER A 38 21.99 -14.81 -33.96
CA SER A 38 21.47 -15.54 -32.78
C SER A 38 21.40 -14.68 -31.51
N PHE A 39 22.32 -13.74 -31.34
CA PHE A 39 22.26 -12.75 -30.26
C PHE A 39 21.10 -11.76 -30.48
N ALA A 40 20.95 -11.19 -31.67
CA ALA A 40 19.84 -10.29 -32.01
C ALA A 40 18.47 -10.96 -31.85
N ASP A 41 18.34 -12.23 -32.24
CA ASP A 41 17.13 -13.03 -32.02
C ASP A 41 16.86 -13.20 -30.51
N SER A 42 17.90 -13.41 -29.70
CA SER A 42 17.78 -13.47 -28.24
C SER A 42 17.31 -12.13 -27.65
N LEU A 43 17.81 -11.00 -28.16
CA LEU A 43 17.38 -9.66 -27.73
C LEU A 43 15.93 -9.36 -28.08
N ILE A 44 15.48 -9.76 -29.29
CA ILE A 44 14.10 -9.60 -29.73
C ILE A 44 13.17 -10.38 -28.79
N ASN A 45 13.52 -11.64 -28.46
CA ASN A 45 12.73 -12.46 -27.55
C ASN A 45 12.68 -11.86 -26.13
N ILE A 46 13.83 -11.44 -25.59
CA ILE A 46 13.91 -10.74 -24.29
C ILE A 46 13.04 -9.47 -24.31
N GLY A 47 13.07 -8.71 -25.40
CA GLY A 47 12.25 -7.50 -25.58
C GLY A 47 10.75 -7.80 -25.60
N HIS A 48 10.33 -8.88 -26.27
CA HIS A 48 8.94 -9.35 -26.24
C HIS A 48 8.51 -9.80 -24.85
N SER A 49 9.30 -10.66 -24.19
CA SER A 49 9.04 -11.12 -22.82
C SER A 49 8.92 -9.93 -21.84
N PHE A 50 9.75 -8.90 -22.00
CA PHE A 50 9.67 -7.67 -21.21
C PHE A 50 8.39 -6.87 -21.47
N GLN A 51 8.00 -6.68 -22.74
CA GLN A 51 6.76 -5.99 -23.09
C GLN A 51 5.54 -6.72 -22.52
N GLU A 52 5.54 -8.05 -22.56
CA GLU A 52 4.48 -8.86 -21.96
C GLU A 52 4.37 -8.64 -20.46
N ILE A 53 5.49 -8.59 -19.73
CA ILE A 53 5.50 -8.30 -18.28
C ILE A 53 4.87 -6.94 -17.99
N PHE A 54 5.26 -5.89 -18.73
CA PHE A 54 4.73 -4.54 -18.49
C PHE A 54 3.24 -4.42 -18.82
N SER A 55 2.83 -5.00 -19.95
CA SER A 55 1.42 -5.01 -20.35
C SER A 55 0.57 -5.80 -19.35
N PHE A 56 1.10 -6.94 -18.90
CA PHE A 56 0.45 -7.78 -17.92
C PHE A 56 0.34 -7.10 -16.55
N PHE A 57 1.43 -6.52 -16.04
CA PHE A 57 1.43 -5.75 -14.79
C PHE A 57 0.39 -4.62 -14.85
N GLY A 58 0.38 -3.87 -15.95
CA GLY A 58 -0.59 -2.81 -16.18
C GLY A 58 -2.04 -3.30 -16.13
N ASN A 59 -2.35 -4.43 -16.75
CA ASN A 59 -3.70 -4.99 -16.76
C ASN A 59 -4.08 -5.63 -15.40
N ALA A 60 -3.18 -6.43 -14.82
CA ALA A 60 -3.43 -7.18 -13.60
C ALA A 60 -3.55 -6.28 -12.36
N ILE A 61 -2.79 -5.19 -12.33
CA ILE A 61 -2.76 -4.25 -11.21
C ILE A 61 -3.57 -2.99 -11.50
N GLY A 62 -3.76 -2.60 -12.76
CA GLY A 62 -4.55 -1.42 -13.13
C GLY A 62 -6.00 -1.50 -12.64
N ASP A 63 -6.66 -2.63 -12.87
CA ASP A 63 -8.01 -2.87 -12.37
C ASP A 63 -8.03 -3.05 -10.85
N ALA A 64 -6.97 -3.66 -10.29
CA ALA A 64 -6.86 -3.92 -8.87
C ALA A 64 -6.53 -2.67 -8.04
N LEU A 65 -5.87 -1.64 -8.60
CA LEU A 65 -5.62 -0.36 -7.92
C LEU A 65 -6.71 0.69 -8.18
N GLY A 66 -7.74 0.34 -8.95
CA GLY A 66 -8.87 1.22 -9.21
C GLY A 66 -9.65 1.54 -7.93
N PHE A 67 -9.87 2.84 -7.65
CA PHE A 67 -10.68 3.34 -6.53
C PHE A 67 -12.17 2.92 -6.57
N SER A 68 -12.60 2.19 -7.60
CA SER A 68 -13.98 1.74 -7.78
C SER A 68 -14.34 0.47 -6.99
N VAL A 69 -13.37 -0.20 -6.35
CA VAL A 69 -13.57 -1.53 -5.77
C VAL A 69 -14.33 -1.48 -4.44
N VAL A 70 -14.13 -0.44 -3.63
CA VAL A 70 -14.78 -0.32 -2.31
C VAL A 70 -15.77 0.83 -2.32
N LYS A 71 -17.06 0.50 -2.35
CA LYS A 71 -18.17 1.49 -2.38
C LYS A 71 -18.84 1.63 -1.02
N SER A 72 -19.64 2.69 -0.84
CA SER A 72 -20.51 2.80 0.34
C SER A 72 -21.42 1.57 0.45
N GLY A 73 -21.48 0.98 1.65
CA GLY A 73 -22.24 -0.24 1.91
C GLY A 73 -21.58 -1.53 1.44
N ALA A 74 -20.38 -1.47 0.84
CA ALA A 74 -19.56 -2.65 0.55
C ALA A 74 -19.25 -3.41 1.85
N LYS A 75 -19.07 -4.72 1.70
CA LYS A 75 -18.64 -5.56 2.82
C LYS A 75 -17.16 -5.33 3.11
N LYS A 76 -16.76 -5.48 4.38
CA LYS A 76 -15.33 -5.46 4.76
C LYS A 76 -14.54 -6.53 4.00
N SER A 77 -15.16 -7.69 3.74
CA SER A 77 -14.60 -8.76 2.91
C SER A 77 -14.17 -8.32 1.49
N GLU A 78 -14.81 -7.29 0.92
CA GLU A 78 -14.43 -6.76 -0.41
C GLU A 78 -13.07 -6.03 -0.37
N ILE A 79 -12.65 -5.50 0.79
CA ILE A 79 -11.28 -5.00 1.00
C ILE A 79 -10.29 -6.17 0.93
N GLY A 80 -10.64 -7.31 1.52
CA GLY A 80 -9.82 -8.51 1.47
C GLY A 80 -9.66 -9.05 0.05
N GLU A 81 -10.77 -9.12 -0.70
CA GLU A 81 -10.75 -9.49 -2.12
C GLU A 81 -9.88 -8.54 -2.96
N HIS A 82 -9.93 -7.24 -2.66
CA HIS A 82 -9.08 -6.25 -3.31
C HIS A 82 -7.59 -6.54 -3.09
N PHE A 83 -7.18 -6.76 -1.84
CA PHE A 83 -5.78 -7.11 -1.54
C PHE A 83 -5.37 -8.46 -2.12
N THR A 84 -6.26 -9.46 -2.16
CA THR A 84 -6.00 -10.74 -2.85
C THR A 84 -5.72 -10.52 -4.34
N LYS A 85 -6.52 -9.69 -5.04
CA LYS A 85 -6.29 -9.37 -6.46
C LYS A 85 -4.94 -8.69 -6.68
N ILE A 86 -4.54 -7.77 -5.79
CA ILE A 86 -3.22 -7.14 -5.84
C ILE A 86 -2.12 -8.19 -5.65
N GLY A 87 -2.23 -9.06 -4.64
CA GLY A 87 -1.27 -10.14 -4.38
C GLY A 87 -1.12 -11.11 -5.55
N ASP A 88 -2.22 -11.50 -6.18
CA ASP A 88 -2.24 -12.35 -7.37
C ASP A 88 -1.55 -11.67 -8.57
N GLY A 89 -1.82 -10.37 -8.79
CA GLY A 89 -1.19 -9.59 -9.84
C GLY A 89 0.32 -9.47 -9.66
N LEU A 90 0.77 -9.21 -8.42
CA LEU A 90 2.19 -9.19 -8.05
C LEU A 90 2.85 -10.56 -8.25
N THR A 91 2.20 -11.65 -7.80
CA THR A 91 2.71 -13.02 -7.94
C THR A 91 2.88 -13.40 -9.41
N LYS A 92 1.87 -13.14 -10.24
CA LYS A 92 1.94 -13.42 -11.68
C LYS A 92 3.03 -12.59 -12.37
N THR A 93 3.20 -11.32 -12.00
CA THR A 93 4.27 -10.46 -12.53
C THR A 93 5.65 -11.00 -12.14
N LYS A 94 5.82 -11.39 -10.87
CA LYS A 94 7.05 -12.00 -10.37
C LYS A 94 7.41 -13.28 -11.15
N ASN A 95 6.43 -14.15 -11.40
CA ASN A 95 6.64 -15.37 -12.16
C ASN A 95 7.09 -15.09 -13.59
N LYS A 96 6.47 -14.13 -14.30
CA LYS A 96 6.93 -13.71 -15.63
C LYS A 96 8.33 -13.08 -15.59
N LEU A 97 8.67 -12.33 -14.54
CA LEU A 97 10.03 -11.82 -14.37
C LEU A 97 11.06 -12.95 -14.20
N ASN A 98 10.69 -14.05 -13.53
CA ASN A 98 11.54 -15.24 -13.45
C ASN A 98 11.69 -15.95 -14.80
N GLU A 99 10.62 -16.02 -15.60
CA GLU A 99 10.68 -16.53 -16.98
C GLU A 99 11.66 -15.69 -17.82
N LEU A 100 11.53 -14.36 -17.78
CA LEU A 100 12.48 -13.45 -18.44
C LEU A 100 13.92 -13.66 -17.96
N SER A 101 14.12 -13.91 -16.66
CA SER A 101 15.45 -14.22 -16.13
C SER A 101 16.05 -15.45 -16.80
N ASN A 102 15.26 -16.50 -16.99
CA ASN A 102 15.70 -17.72 -17.65
C ASN A 102 16.02 -17.49 -19.13
N ASP A 103 15.21 -16.69 -19.83
CA ASP A 103 15.47 -16.31 -21.23
C ASP A 103 16.80 -15.57 -21.37
N ILE A 104 17.12 -14.67 -20.42
CA ILE A 104 18.37 -13.91 -20.40
C ILE A 104 19.56 -14.84 -20.12
N PHE A 105 19.43 -15.81 -19.22
CA PHE A 105 20.49 -16.80 -18.96
C PHE A 105 20.69 -17.78 -20.11
N GLY A 106 19.64 -18.05 -20.88
CA GLY A 106 19.70 -18.87 -22.09
C GLY A 106 20.26 -18.13 -23.32
N ALA A 107 20.45 -16.80 -23.24
CA ALA A 107 20.86 -15.98 -24.38
C ALA A 107 22.26 -16.35 -24.89
N LYS A 108 22.35 -16.68 -26.18
CA LYS A 108 23.61 -17.07 -26.81
C LYS A 108 24.50 -15.86 -27.04
N ASN A 109 25.81 -16.03 -26.79
CA ASN A 109 26.85 -15.02 -27.03
C ASN A 109 26.71 -13.72 -26.20
N ALA A 110 25.92 -13.74 -25.12
CA ALA A 110 25.86 -12.64 -24.17
C ALA A 110 27.10 -12.61 -23.27
N ASP A 111 27.56 -11.41 -22.94
CA ASP A 111 28.69 -11.20 -22.03
C ASP A 111 28.34 -11.65 -20.60
N GLY A 112 29.16 -12.54 -20.02
CA GLY A 112 28.88 -13.12 -18.70
C GLY A 112 28.84 -12.11 -17.56
N ASN A 113 29.55 -10.97 -17.69
CA ASN A 113 29.48 -9.90 -16.69
C ASN A 113 28.14 -9.14 -16.78
N THR A 114 27.66 -8.90 -18.00
CA THR A 114 26.34 -8.32 -18.28
C THR A 114 25.24 -9.20 -17.70
N ILE A 115 25.29 -10.51 -17.94
CA ILE A 115 24.34 -11.48 -17.38
C ILE A 115 24.27 -11.37 -15.84
N LYS A 116 25.42 -11.32 -15.15
CA LYS A 116 25.47 -11.21 -13.68
C LYS A 116 24.86 -9.90 -13.15
N ILE A 117 25.04 -8.79 -13.87
CA ILE A 117 24.43 -7.51 -13.50
C ILE A 117 22.90 -7.61 -13.58
N VAL A 118 22.39 -8.23 -14.65
CA VAL A 118 20.95 -8.44 -14.85
C VAL A 118 20.37 -9.37 -13.80
N GLU A 119 21.04 -10.49 -13.51
CA GLU A 119 20.65 -11.42 -12.44
C GLU A 119 20.49 -10.72 -11.10
N LYS A 120 21.47 -9.89 -10.72
CA LYS A 120 21.42 -9.14 -9.46
C LYS A 120 20.23 -8.17 -9.43
N ALA A 121 19.94 -7.50 -10.55
CA ALA A 121 18.81 -6.59 -10.66
C ALA A 121 17.47 -7.32 -10.52
N ILE A 122 17.32 -8.47 -11.22
CA ILE A 122 16.11 -9.30 -11.15
C ILE A 122 15.92 -9.85 -9.73
N LYS A 123 16.98 -10.34 -9.10
CA LYS A 123 16.92 -10.81 -7.71
C LYS A 123 16.45 -9.71 -6.76
N GLY A 124 17.00 -8.50 -6.87
CA GLY A 124 16.55 -7.36 -6.06
C GLY A 124 15.08 -7.00 -6.28
N ALA A 125 14.60 -7.07 -7.53
CA ALA A 125 13.18 -6.87 -7.83
C ALA A 125 12.30 -7.97 -7.22
N ASN A 126 12.73 -9.23 -7.29
CA ASN A 126 12.01 -10.36 -6.69
C ASN A 126 11.91 -10.26 -5.17
N GLU A 127 12.95 -9.79 -4.49
CA GLU A 127 12.92 -9.55 -3.04
C GLU A 127 11.87 -8.48 -2.68
N VAL A 128 11.70 -7.45 -3.50
CA VAL A 128 10.64 -6.46 -3.34
C VAL A 128 9.26 -7.08 -3.60
N PHE A 129 9.10 -7.86 -4.67
CA PHE A 129 7.85 -8.57 -4.92
C PHE A 129 7.46 -9.48 -3.76
N ASP A 130 8.41 -10.23 -3.17
CA ASP A 130 8.15 -11.09 -2.02
C ASP A 130 7.63 -10.32 -0.82
N LYS A 131 8.29 -9.20 -0.46
CA LYS A 131 7.83 -8.31 0.62
C LYS A 131 6.42 -7.78 0.37
N LEU A 132 6.14 -7.33 -0.86
CA LEU A 132 4.83 -6.78 -1.21
C LEU A 132 3.72 -7.85 -1.23
N ILE A 133 4.00 -9.03 -1.80
CA ILE A 133 3.06 -10.17 -1.83
C ILE A 133 2.72 -10.62 -0.41
N ASP A 134 3.73 -10.79 0.46
CA ASP A 134 3.48 -11.15 1.87
C ASP A 134 2.63 -10.07 2.55
N SER A 135 3.00 -8.80 2.40
CA SER A 135 2.28 -7.69 3.02
C SER A 135 0.81 -7.64 2.62
N VAL A 136 0.50 -7.66 1.32
CA VAL A 136 -0.89 -7.59 0.85
C VAL A 136 -1.69 -8.86 1.15
N THR A 137 -1.04 -10.03 1.17
CA THR A 137 -1.70 -11.29 1.58
C THR A 137 -2.12 -11.25 3.05
N ASN A 138 -1.26 -10.72 3.92
CA ASN A 138 -1.58 -10.55 5.34
C ASN A 138 -2.69 -9.49 5.54
N LEU A 139 -2.69 -8.38 4.78
CA LEU A 139 -3.78 -7.39 4.79
C LEU A 139 -5.12 -7.99 4.32
N ALA A 140 -5.09 -8.86 3.31
CA ALA A 140 -6.27 -9.61 2.87
C ALA A 140 -6.77 -10.58 3.94
N GLY A 141 -5.88 -11.10 4.77
CA GLY A 141 -6.19 -12.04 5.84
C GLY A 141 -7.05 -11.44 6.95
N VAL A 142 -6.77 -10.19 7.32
CA VAL A 142 -7.43 -9.50 8.46
C VAL A 142 -8.75 -8.82 8.09
N THR A 143 -9.06 -8.71 6.80
CA THR A 143 -10.26 -8.01 6.27
C THR A 143 -11.41 -8.96 5.95
N LYS A 144 -11.35 -10.21 6.40
CA LYS A 144 -12.35 -11.26 6.11
C LYS A 144 -13.58 -11.23 7.00
N ALA A 145 -13.66 -10.28 7.93
CA ALA A 145 -14.77 -10.18 8.87
C ALA A 145 -16.09 -9.82 8.17
N ASP A 146 -17.19 -10.37 8.71
CA ASP A 146 -18.54 -9.98 8.31
C ASP A 146 -18.84 -8.56 8.83
N GLY A 147 -19.42 -7.73 7.97
CA GLY A 147 -19.79 -6.36 8.31
C GLY A 147 -19.74 -5.44 7.11
N LYS A 148 -20.46 -4.31 7.20
CA LYS A 148 -20.40 -3.26 6.18
C LYS A 148 -19.32 -2.26 6.54
N ILE A 149 -18.73 -1.67 5.52
CA ILE A 149 -17.82 -0.54 5.69
C ILE A 149 -18.66 0.69 6.06
N GLY A 150 -18.25 1.39 7.11
CA GLY A 150 -18.99 2.52 7.65
C GLY A 150 -20.33 2.15 8.29
N ASP A 151 -20.46 0.90 8.76
CA ASP A 151 -21.64 0.49 9.51
C ASP A 151 -21.80 1.32 10.78
N ALA A 152 -23.03 1.74 11.06
CA ALA A 152 -23.38 2.54 12.21
C ALA A 152 -24.41 1.76 13.03
N GLU A 153 -23.92 0.97 13.98
CA GLU A 153 -24.77 0.23 14.90
C GLU A 153 -25.55 1.20 15.79
N THR A 154 -26.87 1.07 15.81
CA THR A 154 -27.76 1.94 16.58
C THR A 154 -28.22 1.30 17.89
N SER A 155 -27.96 0.01 18.09
CA SER A 155 -28.47 -0.78 19.22
C SER A 155 -27.41 -1.01 20.29
N ASN A 156 -26.14 -0.97 19.89
CA ASN A 156 -24.97 -1.13 20.76
C ASN A 156 -24.00 0.01 20.46
N GLY A 157 -23.27 0.48 21.47
CA GLY A 157 -22.24 1.52 21.29
C GLY A 157 -21.15 1.09 20.29
N PRO A 158 -20.20 1.99 19.95
CA PRO A 158 -19.16 1.68 18.97
C PRO A 158 -18.39 0.41 19.31
N LYS A 159 -18.17 -0.44 18.30
CA LYS A 159 -17.36 -1.65 18.43
C LYS A 159 -15.89 -1.29 18.29
N ALA A 160 -15.05 -1.80 19.19
CA ALA A 160 -13.59 -1.70 19.07
C ALA A 160 -13.09 -2.44 17.83
N ALA A 161 -12.07 -1.90 17.17
CA ALA A 161 -11.32 -2.65 16.17
C ALA A 161 -10.48 -3.72 16.88
N ASP A 162 -10.40 -4.91 16.30
CA ASP A 162 -9.59 -6.01 16.79
C ASP A 162 -8.12 -5.62 16.80
N LYS A 163 -7.50 -5.73 17.97
CA LYS A 163 -6.12 -5.33 18.20
C LYS A 163 -5.15 -6.06 17.29
N ASN A 164 -5.31 -7.38 17.13
CA ASN A 164 -4.38 -8.20 16.32
C ASN A 164 -4.45 -7.81 14.83
N SER A 165 -5.66 -7.50 14.36
CA SER A 165 -5.90 -7.02 13.01
C SER A 165 -5.27 -5.64 12.80
N VAL A 166 -5.44 -4.72 13.76
CA VAL A 166 -4.79 -3.39 13.73
C VAL A 166 -3.26 -3.50 13.76
N GLU A 167 -2.69 -4.35 14.63
CA GLU A 167 -1.24 -4.61 14.67
C GLU A 167 -0.72 -5.13 13.32
N THR A 168 -1.47 -6.04 12.70
CA THR A 168 -1.14 -6.56 11.37
C THR A 168 -1.16 -5.44 10.33
N VAL A 169 -2.22 -4.61 10.29
CA VAL A 169 -2.30 -3.48 9.35
C VAL A 169 -1.11 -2.52 9.53
N ILE A 170 -0.81 -2.11 10.76
CA ILE A 170 0.32 -1.22 11.08
C ILE A 170 1.63 -1.81 10.57
N LYS A 171 1.89 -3.09 10.90
CA LYS A 171 3.11 -3.80 10.49
C LYS A 171 3.25 -3.87 8.97
N ARG A 172 2.21 -4.28 8.25
CA ARG A 172 2.28 -4.48 6.80
C ARG A 172 2.36 -3.18 6.02
N ILE A 173 1.68 -2.12 6.47
CA ILE A 173 1.85 -0.78 5.88
C ILE A 173 3.27 -0.25 6.09
N LYS A 174 3.89 -0.53 7.24
CA LYS A 174 5.30 -0.20 7.49
C LYS A 174 6.24 -0.94 6.52
N GLU A 175 6.06 -2.24 6.35
CA GLU A 175 6.87 -3.06 5.41
C GLU A 175 6.73 -2.59 3.96
N ILE A 176 5.50 -2.27 3.50
CA ILE A 176 5.25 -1.68 2.18
C ILE A 176 5.98 -0.34 2.01
N THR A 177 5.90 0.51 3.04
CA THR A 177 6.55 1.84 3.05
C THR A 177 8.08 1.72 2.99
N GLU A 178 8.66 0.77 3.71
CA GLU A 178 10.09 0.50 3.70
C GLU A 178 10.55 -0.04 2.34
N ALA A 179 9.86 -1.02 1.78
CA ALA A 179 10.14 -1.56 0.44
C ALA A 179 10.09 -0.47 -0.65
N ALA A 180 9.11 0.45 -0.56
CA ALA A 180 9.01 1.58 -1.46
C ALA A 180 10.22 2.54 -1.33
N LYS A 181 10.63 2.87 -0.10
CA LYS A 181 11.79 3.73 0.17
C LYS A 181 13.10 3.11 -0.32
N GLU A 182 13.30 1.81 -0.08
CA GLU A 182 14.44 1.04 -0.60
C GLU A 182 14.49 1.08 -2.14
N SER A 183 13.31 1.08 -2.77
CA SER A 183 13.14 1.23 -4.22
C SER A 183 13.32 2.67 -4.73
N GLY A 184 13.65 3.62 -3.84
CA GLY A 184 13.89 5.02 -4.17
C GLY A 184 12.63 5.88 -4.27
N ILE A 185 11.47 5.38 -3.83
CA ILE A 185 10.24 6.16 -3.73
C ILE A 185 10.33 7.07 -2.50
N LYS A 186 10.09 8.36 -2.70
CA LYS A 186 10.05 9.34 -1.61
C LYS A 186 8.65 9.35 -0.99
N ILE A 187 8.56 8.87 0.23
CA ILE A 187 7.36 8.93 1.06
C ILE A 187 7.61 10.01 2.11
N GLY A 188 6.94 11.14 1.96
CA GLY A 188 7.01 12.25 2.90
C GLY A 188 6.05 12.07 4.08
N PRO A 189 6.18 12.89 5.14
CA PRO A 189 5.27 12.87 6.29
C PRO A 189 3.87 13.42 5.96
N GLY A 190 3.69 14.10 4.82
CA GLY A 190 2.42 14.73 4.48
C GLY A 190 2.08 15.96 5.33
N ASN A 191 0.82 16.36 5.30
CA ASN A 191 0.25 17.38 6.18
C ASN A 191 -0.79 16.75 7.11
N ASP A 192 -0.49 16.68 8.41
CA ASP A 192 -1.37 16.12 9.43
C ASP A 192 -2.77 16.78 9.46
N GLY A 193 -2.83 18.05 9.06
CA GLY A 193 -4.05 18.86 9.14
C GLY A 193 -4.22 19.51 10.50
N GLY A 194 -5.45 19.92 10.80
CA GLY A 194 -5.81 20.58 12.05
C GLY A 194 -6.18 19.60 13.14
N LYS A 195 -6.01 20.03 14.39
CA LYS A 195 -6.51 19.33 15.57
C LYS A 195 -8.03 19.17 15.48
N VAL A 196 -8.55 17.97 15.76
CA VAL A 196 -9.99 17.74 15.87
C VAL A 196 -10.37 17.81 17.34
N THR A 197 -11.15 18.82 17.69
CA THR A 197 -11.52 19.11 19.07
C THR A 197 -12.34 17.99 19.68
N ALA A 198 -12.27 17.87 21.00
CA ALA A 198 -13.11 16.96 21.74
C ALA A 198 -14.60 17.20 21.44
N ALA A 199 -15.37 16.12 21.28
CA ALA A 199 -16.80 16.18 20.95
C ALA A 199 -17.61 16.90 22.05
N SER A 200 -17.90 18.18 21.89
CA SER A 200 -18.72 18.96 22.81
C SER A 200 -20.21 18.64 22.72
N ALA A 201 -20.65 18.11 21.58
CA ALA A 201 -22.01 17.68 21.31
C ALA A 201 -22.01 16.27 20.71
N ASN A 202 -23.12 15.55 20.85
CA ASN A 202 -23.29 14.23 20.25
C ASN A 202 -23.51 14.24 18.73
N THR A 203 -23.50 15.42 18.10
CA THR A 203 -23.45 15.61 16.65
C THR A 203 -22.03 15.79 16.11
N ASP A 204 -21.01 15.89 16.97
CA ASP A 204 -19.64 16.15 16.54
C ASP A 204 -19.00 14.92 15.89
N ALA A 205 -17.99 15.13 15.04
CA ALA A 205 -17.32 14.08 14.26
C ALA A 205 -16.92 12.85 15.10
N ILE A 206 -16.28 13.08 16.25
CA ILE A 206 -15.72 12.01 17.08
C ILE A 206 -16.82 11.30 17.89
N ALA A 207 -18.01 11.90 18.04
CA ALA A 207 -19.14 11.22 18.66
C ALA A 207 -19.48 9.92 17.90
N ALA A 208 -19.37 9.92 16.56
CA ALA A 208 -19.55 8.73 15.73
C ALA A 208 -18.57 7.58 16.03
N LEU A 209 -17.50 7.88 16.76
CA LEU A 209 -16.45 6.93 17.17
C LEU A 209 -16.44 6.69 18.69
N GLY A 210 -17.48 7.12 19.42
CA GLY A 210 -17.58 6.96 20.87
C GLY A 210 -16.92 8.07 21.68
N GLY A 211 -16.50 9.16 21.05
CA GLY A 211 -15.85 10.27 21.74
C GLY A 211 -16.76 11.17 22.57
N HIS A 212 -18.07 10.93 22.57
CA HIS A 212 -19.03 11.62 23.43
C HIS A 212 -19.53 10.68 24.53
N ASN A 213 -20.06 11.22 25.63
CA ASN A 213 -20.57 10.41 26.76
C ASN A 213 -22.00 9.88 26.54
N THR A 214 -22.69 10.37 25.51
CA THR A 214 -23.99 9.90 25.02
C THR A 214 -23.88 9.49 23.56
N ASP A 215 -24.87 8.72 23.11
CA ASP A 215 -24.91 8.19 21.74
C ASP A 215 -24.88 9.30 20.70
N ALA A 216 -24.11 9.05 19.64
CA ALA A 216 -24.04 9.90 18.48
C ALA A 216 -25.43 10.08 17.86
N THR A 217 -25.74 11.29 17.40
CA THR A 217 -27.00 11.60 16.72
C THR A 217 -26.77 11.92 15.24
N LYS A 218 -27.88 12.06 14.51
CA LYS A 218 -27.87 12.38 13.08
C LYS A 218 -26.99 13.62 12.83
N GLY A 219 -25.98 13.46 11.99
CA GLY A 219 -25.01 14.51 11.66
C GLY A 219 -23.57 14.16 12.06
N ALA A 220 -23.37 13.36 13.11
CA ALA A 220 -22.03 12.97 13.56
C ALA A 220 -21.21 12.26 12.48
N GLY A 221 -21.82 11.32 11.75
CA GLY A 221 -21.17 10.63 10.63
C GLY A 221 -20.81 11.58 9.46
N SER A 222 -21.66 12.56 9.15
CA SER A 222 -21.38 13.56 8.11
C SER A 222 -20.23 14.47 8.52
N ASN A 223 -20.23 14.95 9.76
CA ASN A 223 -19.15 15.76 10.31
C ASN A 223 -17.83 14.98 10.38
N LEU A 224 -17.89 13.67 10.66
CA LEU A 224 -16.73 12.78 10.59
C LEU A 224 -16.15 12.73 9.17
N VAL A 225 -16.99 12.58 8.14
CA VAL A 225 -16.54 12.62 6.74
C VAL A 225 -15.90 13.97 6.41
N ASP A 226 -16.48 15.08 6.86
CA ASP A 226 -15.93 16.41 6.61
C ASP A 226 -14.54 16.57 7.24
N GLU A 227 -14.32 16.11 8.47
CA GLU A 227 -12.99 16.13 9.10
C GLU A 227 -11.99 15.16 8.45
N VAL A 228 -12.42 13.95 8.10
CA VAL A 228 -11.55 12.95 7.45
C VAL A 228 -11.14 13.38 6.05
N SER A 229 -12.02 14.09 5.32
CA SER A 229 -11.75 14.56 3.96
C SER A 229 -10.62 15.61 3.88
N LYS A 230 -10.25 16.22 5.01
CA LYS A 230 -9.16 17.18 5.14
C LYS A 230 -7.79 16.50 5.29
N ALA A 231 -7.75 15.20 5.54
CA ALA A 231 -6.51 14.48 5.76
C ALA A 231 -5.68 14.35 4.47
N ASP A 232 -4.38 14.58 4.59
CA ASP A 232 -3.45 14.27 3.51
C ASP A 232 -3.15 12.76 3.47
N PRO A 233 -3.22 12.10 2.30
CA PRO A 233 -2.95 10.66 2.20
C PRO A 233 -1.54 10.24 2.65
N TRP A 234 -0.51 11.09 2.46
CA TRP A 234 0.83 10.77 2.95
C TRP A 234 0.90 10.85 4.47
N ALA A 235 0.20 11.82 5.08
CA ALA A 235 0.07 11.90 6.52
C ALA A 235 -0.66 10.68 7.08
N MET A 236 -1.72 10.20 6.44
CA MET A 236 -2.38 8.96 6.87
C MET A 236 -1.44 7.75 6.90
N ILE A 237 -0.64 7.56 5.84
CA ILE A 237 0.36 6.47 5.80
C ILE A 237 1.42 6.65 6.90
N ASP A 238 1.87 7.88 7.14
CA ASP A 238 2.83 8.19 8.20
C ASP A 238 2.24 7.92 9.59
N LYS A 239 0.99 8.30 9.84
CA LYS A 239 0.31 8.05 11.11
C LYS A 239 0.04 6.55 11.32
N ILE A 240 -0.40 5.80 10.30
CA ILE A 240 -0.64 4.35 10.43
C ILE A 240 0.64 3.63 10.87
N LYS A 241 1.76 3.82 10.16
CA LYS A 241 3.01 3.09 10.48
C LYS A 241 3.61 3.46 11.84
N ASN A 242 3.23 4.61 12.39
CA ASN A 242 3.68 5.13 13.68
C ASN A 242 2.62 4.96 14.79
N SER A 243 1.48 4.33 14.48
CA SER A 243 0.42 4.05 15.44
C SER A 243 0.77 2.84 16.31
N GLU A 244 0.12 2.76 17.47
CA GLU A 244 0.20 1.62 18.39
C GLU A 244 -1.20 1.04 18.55
N ALA A 245 -1.37 -0.26 18.34
CA ALA A 245 -2.65 -0.90 18.60
C ALA A 245 -2.93 -0.89 20.11
N THR A 246 -4.20 -0.75 20.48
CA THR A 246 -4.63 -0.67 21.88
C THR A 246 -5.70 -1.73 22.12
N ASP A 247 -5.76 -2.29 23.33
CA ASP A 247 -6.86 -3.17 23.73
C ASP A 247 -8.18 -2.38 23.79
N GLY A 248 -9.29 -3.07 23.54
CA GLY A 248 -10.62 -2.47 23.64
C GLY A 248 -10.84 -1.84 25.01
N ALA A 249 -11.14 -0.54 25.03
CA ALA A 249 -11.61 0.15 26.21
C ALA A 249 -12.52 1.33 25.85
N LYS A 250 -13.36 1.76 26.80
CA LYS A 250 -14.00 3.08 26.70
C LYS A 250 -12.92 4.16 26.75
N LEU A 251 -13.12 5.22 25.98
CA LEU A 251 -12.19 6.36 25.99
C LEU A 251 -12.20 7.00 27.38
N ALA A 252 -11.01 7.05 28.00
CA ALA A 252 -10.76 7.79 29.23
C ALA A 252 -10.81 9.30 28.95
N ASN A 253 -10.87 10.12 30.01
CA ASN A 253 -10.88 11.60 29.91
C ASN A 253 -9.53 12.17 29.43
N ALA A 254 -9.17 11.88 28.19
CA ALA A 254 -8.14 12.57 27.45
C ALA A 254 -8.83 13.43 26.39
N SER A 255 -8.63 14.75 26.48
CA SER A 255 -9.16 15.70 25.48
C SER A 255 -8.66 15.40 24.07
N ILE A 256 -7.57 14.65 23.93
CA ILE A 256 -6.95 14.26 22.67
C ILE A 256 -6.34 12.86 22.80
N ASN A 257 -6.62 12.00 21.82
CA ASN A 257 -6.23 10.60 21.81
C ASN A 257 -5.47 10.25 20.54
N LYS A 258 -4.56 9.28 20.67
CA LYS A 258 -3.85 8.69 19.53
C LYS A 258 -4.80 7.80 18.70
N PRO A 259 -4.51 7.55 17.41
CA PRO A 259 -5.36 6.74 16.54
C PRO A 259 -5.68 5.35 17.08
N GLY A 260 -4.71 4.68 17.71
CA GLY A 260 -4.93 3.34 18.28
C GLY A 260 -6.00 3.29 19.36
N ALA A 261 -5.96 4.23 20.31
CA ALA A 261 -6.95 4.32 21.38
C ALA A 261 -8.36 4.65 20.83
N LEU A 262 -8.43 5.57 19.86
CA LEU A 262 -9.70 5.91 19.20
C LEU A 262 -10.26 4.73 18.38
N ALA A 263 -9.41 3.96 17.68
CA ALA A 263 -9.82 2.76 16.96
C ALA A 263 -10.28 1.64 17.90
N ALA A 264 -9.69 1.56 19.10
CA ALA A 264 -10.03 0.59 20.14
C ALA A 264 -11.22 1.01 21.03
N SER A 265 -11.87 2.15 20.76
CA SER A 265 -13.04 2.58 21.53
C SER A 265 -14.16 1.54 21.48
N GLU A 266 -14.58 1.04 22.65
CA GLU A 266 -15.74 0.17 22.89
C GLU A 266 -16.83 0.88 23.72
N GLY A 267 -17.72 1.58 23.03
CA GLY A 267 -18.77 2.37 23.68
C GLY A 267 -18.40 3.84 23.91
N ASN A 268 -19.37 4.58 24.44
CA ASN A 268 -19.25 6.01 24.72
C ASN A 268 -18.20 6.31 25.79
N ALA A 269 -17.54 7.46 25.66
CA ALA A 269 -16.50 7.94 26.57
C ALA A 269 -17.00 8.03 28.02
N GLN A 270 -16.17 7.61 28.98
CA GLN A 270 -16.59 7.47 30.39
C GLN A 270 -16.73 8.81 31.13
N THR A 271 -15.79 9.74 30.96
CA THR A 271 -15.65 10.91 31.86
C THR A 271 -15.29 12.21 31.12
N GLY A 272 -15.87 12.42 29.94
CA GLY A 272 -15.71 13.66 29.17
C GLY A 272 -15.45 13.40 27.70
N PRO A 273 -15.47 14.44 26.87
CA PRO A 273 -15.37 14.26 25.43
C PRO A 273 -13.93 14.03 24.96
N ALA A 274 -13.77 13.15 23.98
CA ALA A 274 -12.50 12.78 23.37
C ALA A 274 -12.28 13.49 22.02
N GLY A 275 -11.04 13.90 21.79
CA GLY A 275 -10.56 14.53 20.55
C GLY A 275 -9.50 13.70 19.82
N ALA A 276 -9.05 14.18 18.65
CA ALA A 276 -7.93 13.60 17.89
C ALA A 276 -6.85 14.66 17.62
N GLU A 277 -5.58 14.24 17.57
CA GLU A 277 -4.44 15.15 17.38
C GLU A 277 -4.48 15.88 16.04
N SER A 278 -5.01 15.23 15.01
CA SER A 278 -5.11 15.80 13.67
C SER A 278 -6.22 15.18 12.82
N ASN A 279 -6.54 15.79 11.68
CA ASN A 279 -7.42 15.21 10.67
C ASN A 279 -6.87 13.88 10.15
N ALA A 280 -5.55 13.77 9.95
CA ALA A 280 -4.91 12.52 9.55
C ALA A 280 -5.08 11.42 10.61
N ASP A 281 -4.92 11.75 11.89
CA ASP A 281 -5.15 10.81 12.98
C ASP A 281 -6.59 10.28 12.97
N LEU A 282 -7.57 11.15 12.76
CA LEU A 282 -8.98 10.76 12.65
C LEU A 282 -9.25 9.88 11.42
N ALA A 283 -8.65 10.20 10.27
CA ALA A 283 -8.76 9.40 9.06
C ALA A 283 -8.17 7.99 9.25
N VAL A 284 -7.05 7.87 9.98
CA VAL A 284 -6.48 6.59 10.37
C VAL A 284 -7.45 5.78 11.23
N VAL A 285 -8.13 6.41 12.18
CA VAL A 285 -9.12 5.70 13.02
C VAL A 285 -10.24 5.08 12.17
N VAL A 286 -10.79 5.86 11.24
CA VAL A 286 -11.84 5.39 10.33
C VAL A 286 -11.33 4.25 9.47
N ALA A 287 -10.11 4.36 8.94
CA ALA A 287 -9.49 3.28 8.19
C ALA A 287 -9.32 2.02 9.05
N LEU A 288 -8.74 2.11 10.24
CA LEU A 288 -8.51 0.96 11.11
C LEU A 288 -9.81 0.25 11.52
N LYS A 289 -10.87 0.99 11.83
CA LYS A 289 -12.20 0.42 12.12
C LYS A 289 -12.92 -0.16 10.89
N ALA A 290 -12.50 0.21 9.68
CA ALA A 290 -13.04 -0.39 8.46
C ALA A 290 -12.41 -1.75 8.13
N TYR A 291 -11.23 -2.07 8.68
CA TYR A 291 -10.51 -3.33 8.41
C TYR A 291 -11.01 -4.52 9.24
N ASP A 292 -11.68 -4.29 10.36
CA ASP A 292 -12.24 -5.31 11.26
C ASP A 292 -13.69 -5.00 11.61
#